data_AF-A0A927K0E1-F1
#
_entry.id   AF-A0A927K0E1-F1
#
_cell.length_a   1.000
_cell.length_b   1.000
_cell.length_c   1.000
_cell.angle_alpha   90.00
_cell.angle_beta   90.00
_cell.angle_gamma   90.00
#
_symmetry.space_group_name_H-M   'P 1'
#
loop_
_entity.id
_entity.type
_entity.pdbx_description
1 polymer ?
#
loop_
_entity_poly.entity_id
_entity_poly.type
_entity_poly.pdbx_seq_one_letter_code
_entity_poly.pdbx_strand_id
1 'polypeptide(L)'
;MRAVWLIGAGAMLMAAPGVADVKAGVDAWSRGDWATAVREWRPPAVAGDPDAQFNLGQAYKLGRGVPLDLAEAEGWYARAAQQGHPQAEDNYGLILFQNGKRAEAARWLEKSAARGEARAQFVLGTMLFNGDAVPKDWRRAYALMTRASATLPQAAGTLAEMDRHIPLPDRQAALVMAREYEARAGRMPTAPAVQTAVTTPPVRTSPSVKAAAPVRAAAGPVRTVAAPVRDGDWRVQLGAFRDPGNARGLWGQVSARFAGRQAFYEASGAITKLQVGPYASSGEATRACAAIRPTTCVPVRR
;
A
#
# COMPACT_ATOMS: atom_id res chain seq x y z
N MET A 1 61.68 -2.69 53.08
CA MET A 1 61.04 -2.88 51.76
C MET A 1 59.56 -3.16 52.01
N ARG A 2 58.66 -2.24 51.65
CA ARG A 2 57.21 -2.35 51.88
C ARG A 2 56.51 -2.72 50.57
N ALA A 3 55.79 -3.83 50.56
CA ALA A 3 54.95 -4.25 49.43
C ALA A 3 53.57 -3.60 49.57
N VAL A 4 53.17 -2.83 48.56
CA VAL A 4 51.84 -2.22 48.44
C VAL A 4 51.07 -3.03 47.39
N TRP A 5 49.96 -3.64 47.81
CA TRP A 5 49.01 -4.31 46.92
C TRP A 5 47.93 -3.31 46.50
N LEU A 6 47.86 -3.00 45.21
CA LEU A 6 46.76 -2.23 44.62
C LEU A 6 45.70 -3.21 44.11
N ILE A 7 44.55 -3.23 44.78
CA ILE A 7 43.34 -3.91 44.30
C ILE A 7 42.72 -3.01 43.22
N GLY A 8 42.82 -3.44 41.96
CA GLY A 8 42.16 -2.78 40.83
C GLY A 8 40.65 -3.03 40.87
N ALA A 9 39.87 -1.98 41.09
CA ALA A 9 38.43 -1.99 40.87
C ALA A 9 38.15 -1.94 39.36
N GLY A 10 37.77 -3.08 38.77
CA GLY A 10 37.30 -3.15 37.40
C GLY A 10 35.92 -2.51 37.27
N ALA A 11 35.83 -1.34 36.64
CA ALA A 11 34.57 -0.76 36.21
C ALA A 11 34.04 -1.54 35.00
N MET A 12 33.05 -2.40 35.24
CA MET A 12 32.31 -3.09 34.19
C MET A 12 31.36 -2.07 33.54
N LEU A 13 31.74 -1.55 32.37
CA LEU A 13 30.87 -0.73 31.52
C LEU A 13 29.73 -1.61 31.00
N MET A 14 28.56 -1.50 31.63
CA MET A 14 27.32 -2.05 31.08
C MET A 14 26.95 -1.22 29.85
N ALA A 15 27.12 -1.79 28.66
CA ALA A 15 26.61 -1.20 27.43
C ALA A 15 25.09 -1.10 27.52
N ALA A 16 24.56 0.12 27.54
CA ALA A 16 23.13 0.35 27.41
C ALA A 16 22.66 -0.26 26.07
N PRO A 17 21.52 -0.97 26.02
CA PRO A 17 21.00 -1.48 24.77
C PRO A 17 20.77 -0.29 23.84
N GLY A 18 21.50 -0.25 22.73
CA GLY A 18 21.32 0.78 21.72
C GLY A 18 19.87 0.76 21.30
N VAL A 19 19.17 1.89 21.43
CA VAL A 19 17.89 2.11 20.76
C VAL A 19 18.09 1.73 19.30
N ALA A 20 17.41 0.68 18.86
CA ALA A 20 17.52 0.18 17.50
C ALA A 20 17.16 1.33 16.56
N ASP A 21 18.16 1.85 15.85
CA ASP A 21 17.99 2.91 14.87
C ASP A 21 17.15 2.36 13.70
N VAL A 22 16.09 3.10 13.35
CA VAL A 22 15.19 2.83 12.22
C VAL A 22 15.98 2.58 10.93
N LYS A 23 17.16 3.20 10.81
CA LYS A 23 18.08 3.06 9.68
C LYS A 23 18.45 1.61 9.36
N ALA A 24 18.68 0.75 10.36
CA ALA A 24 19.05 -0.65 10.11
C ALA A 24 17.95 -1.38 9.32
N GLY A 25 16.68 -1.12 9.66
CA GLY A 25 15.55 -1.65 8.93
C GLY A 25 15.39 -1.03 7.54
N VAL A 26 15.66 0.27 7.37
CA VAL A 26 15.65 0.94 6.05
C VAL A 26 16.73 0.37 5.14
N ASP A 27 17.93 0.14 5.66
CA ASP A 27 19.04 -0.47 4.93
C ASP A 27 18.69 -1.90 4.51
N ALA A 28 18.09 -2.70 5.40
CA ALA A 28 17.61 -4.04 5.07
C ALA A 28 16.53 -4.03 3.98
N TRP A 29 15.56 -3.09 4.09
CA TRP A 29 14.50 -2.90 3.11
C TRP A 29 15.07 -2.55 1.73
N SER A 30 16.03 -1.62 1.64
CA SER A 30 16.64 -1.23 0.37
C SER A 30 17.35 -2.39 -0.35
N ARG A 31 17.83 -3.39 0.39
CA ARG A 31 18.43 -4.63 -0.15
C ARG A 31 17.41 -5.73 -0.47
N GLY A 32 16.13 -5.51 -0.18
CA GLY A 32 15.07 -6.51 -0.34
C GLY A 32 14.99 -7.56 0.77
N ASP A 33 15.70 -7.37 1.88
CA ASP A 33 15.59 -8.22 3.07
C ASP A 33 14.45 -7.71 3.96
N TRP A 34 13.22 -8.00 3.51
CA TRP A 34 12.00 -7.51 4.15
C TRP A 34 11.80 -8.07 5.56
N ALA A 35 12.21 -9.33 5.79
CA ALA A 35 12.06 -9.99 7.08
C ALA A 35 12.98 -9.35 8.13
N THR A 36 14.24 -9.06 7.78
CA THR A 36 15.12 -8.29 8.66
C THR A 36 14.59 -6.87 8.85
N ALA A 37 14.14 -6.19 7.81
CA ALA A 37 13.59 -4.84 7.93
C ALA A 37 12.47 -4.76 8.97
N VAL A 38 11.49 -5.66 8.89
CA VAL A 38 10.39 -5.76 9.86
C VAL A 38 10.91 -6.07 11.26
N ARG A 39 11.89 -6.96 11.39
CA ARG A 39 12.48 -7.32 12.69
C ARG A 39 13.16 -6.11 13.34
N GLU A 40 13.92 -5.33 12.58
CA GLU A 40 14.60 -4.12 13.08
C GLU A 40 13.62 -3.00 13.41
N TRP A 41 12.55 -2.82 12.62
CA TRP A 41 11.56 -1.77 12.89
C TRP A 41 10.59 -2.09 14.03
N ARG A 42 10.38 -3.36 14.36
CA ARG A 42 9.36 -3.73 15.35
C ARG A 42 9.64 -3.19 16.77
N PRO A 43 10.84 -3.33 17.34
CA PRO A 43 11.13 -2.74 18.66
C PRO A 43 10.93 -1.22 18.73
N PRO A 44 11.50 -0.38 17.84
CA PRO A 44 11.30 1.07 17.91
C PRO A 44 9.84 1.46 17.63
N ALA A 45 9.13 0.76 16.72
CA ALA A 45 7.72 1.04 16.47
C ALA A 45 6.84 0.80 17.72
N VAL A 46 7.12 -0.28 18.47
CA VAL A 46 6.47 -0.58 19.75
C VAL A 46 6.86 0.46 20.82
N ALA A 47 8.10 0.94 20.79
CA ALA A 47 8.57 2.01 21.69
C ALA A 47 8.01 3.40 21.34
N GLY A 48 7.28 3.55 20.24
CA GLY A 48 6.61 4.79 19.86
C GLY A 48 7.26 5.55 18.70
N ASP A 49 8.36 5.06 18.14
CA ASP A 49 9.06 5.76 17.05
C ASP A 49 8.16 5.91 15.80
N PRO A 50 7.84 7.13 15.36
CA PRO A 50 6.88 7.36 14.28
C PRO A 50 7.37 6.88 12.91
N ASP A 51 8.68 6.91 12.66
CA ASP A 51 9.25 6.44 11.38
C ASP A 51 9.19 4.91 11.30
N ALA A 52 9.51 4.21 12.40
CA ALA A 52 9.36 2.76 12.50
C ALA A 52 7.89 2.33 12.39
N GLN A 53 6.97 3.05 13.02
CA GLN A 53 5.53 2.81 12.90
C GLN A 53 5.06 2.98 11.45
N PHE A 54 5.46 4.06 10.77
CA PHE A 54 5.17 4.24 9.36
C PHE A 54 5.72 3.09 8.50
N ASN A 55 6.97 2.68 8.73
CA ASN A 55 7.61 1.61 7.99
C ASN A 55 6.95 0.24 8.21
N LEU A 56 6.53 -0.08 9.44
CA LEU A 56 5.70 -1.28 9.70
C LEU A 56 4.35 -1.20 8.99
N GLY A 57 3.69 -0.04 9.00
CA GLY A 57 2.44 0.16 8.26
C GLY A 57 2.61 -0.14 6.77
N GLN A 58 3.74 0.26 6.19
CA GLN A 58 4.07 -0.03 4.79
C GLN A 58 4.37 -1.50 4.55
N ALA A 59 5.07 -2.17 5.47
CA ALA A 59 5.34 -3.60 5.40
C ALA A 59 4.03 -4.42 5.36
N TYR A 60 3.08 -4.13 6.25
CA TYR A 60 1.76 -4.78 6.30
C TYR A 60 0.90 -4.46 5.08
N LYS A 61 0.89 -3.21 4.61
CA LYS A 61 0.16 -2.79 3.41
C LYS A 61 0.66 -3.52 2.15
N LEU A 62 1.96 -3.79 2.07
CA LEU A 62 2.60 -4.43 0.91
C LEU A 62 2.74 -5.95 1.06
N GLY A 63 2.48 -6.51 2.24
CA GLY A 63 2.76 -7.93 2.55
C GLY A 63 4.25 -8.29 2.42
N ARG A 64 5.14 -7.38 2.80
CA ARG A 64 6.60 -7.56 2.69
C ARG A 64 7.22 -7.80 4.06
N GLY A 65 7.79 -8.99 4.26
CA GLY A 65 8.36 -9.39 5.56
C GLY A 65 7.31 -9.73 6.63
N VAL A 66 6.03 -9.45 6.35
CA VAL A 66 4.84 -9.82 7.13
C VAL A 66 3.71 -10.19 6.15
N PRO A 67 2.71 -10.99 6.57
CA PRO A 67 1.49 -11.17 5.78
C PRO A 67 0.82 -9.82 5.46
N LEU A 68 0.20 -9.73 4.28
CA LEU A 68 -0.59 -8.55 3.92
C LEU A 68 -1.77 -8.42 4.88
N ASP A 69 -1.84 -7.29 5.57
CA ASP A 69 -2.91 -6.97 6.51
C ASP A 69 -3.16 -5.46 6.51
N LEU A 70 -4.29 -5.05 5.91
CA LEU A 70 -4.64 -3.64 5.79
C LEU A 70 -5.12 -3.05 7.13
N ALA A 71 -5.63 -3.86 8.06
CA ALA A 71 -6.07 -3.39 9.37
C ALA A 71 -4.87 -3.10 10.28
N GLU A 72 -3.85 -3.97 10.26
CA GLU A 72 -2.57 -3.68 10.89
C GLU A 72 -1.92 -2.44 10.28
N ALA A 73 -1.89 -2.33 8.95
CA ALA A 73 -1.37 -1.15 8.28
C ALA A 73 -2.09 0.14 8.72
N GLU A 74 -3.43 0.14 8.73
CA GLU A 74 -4.25 1.26 9.24
C GLU A 74 -3.84 1.62 10.67
N GLY A 75 -3.73 0.64 11.57
CA GLY A 75 -3.35 0.86 12.96
C GLY A 75 -1.95 1.46 13.13
N TRP A 76 -0.96 1.00 12.36
CA TRP A 76 0.40 1.54 12.40
C TRP A 76 0.47 2.96 11.84
N TYR A 77 -0.20 3.24 10.72
CA TYR A 77 -0.28 4.61 10.21
C TYR A 77 -1.02 5.54 11.16
N ALA A 78 -2.11 5.07 11.79
CA ALA A 78 -2.87 5.88 12.74
C ALA A 78 -1.98 6.37 13.89
N ARG A 79 -1.13 5.48 14.45
CA ARG A 79 -0.19 5.83 15.52
C ARG A 79 0.85 6.85 15.07
N ALA A 80 1.49 6.64 13.92
CA ALA A 80 2.47 7.59 13.38
C ALA A 80 1.83 8.93 13.00
N ALA A 81 0.62 8.91 12.42
CA ALA A 81 -0.15 10.10 12.05
C ALA A 81 -0.55 10.94 13.27
N GLN A 82 -0.92 10.29 14.38
CA GLN A 82 -1.22 10.98 15.65
C GLN A 82 -0.01 11.74 16.20
N GLN A 83 1.20 11.31 15.86
CA GLN A 83 2.46 11.99 16.21
C GLN A 83 2.89 13.04 15.18
N GLY A 84 2.10 13.27 14.12
CA GLY A 84 2.37 14.25 13.09
C GLY A 84 3.31 13.78 11.98
N HIS A 85 3.57 12.46 11.85
CA HIS A 85 4.42 11.93 10.78
C HIS A 85 3.75 12.16 9.40
N PRO A 86 4.31 13.00 8.51
CA PRO A 86 3.59 13.50 7.34
C PRO A 86 3.11 12.40 6.39
N GLN A 87 3.99 11.45 6.04
CA GLN A 87 3.62 10.37 5.12
C GLN A 87 2.62 9.38 5.75
N ALA A 88 2.54 9.32 7.08
CA ALA A 88 1.59 8.48 7.77
C ALA A 88 0.22 9.15 7.80
N GLU A 89 0.15 10.46 8.03
CA GLU A 89 -1.09 11.24 7.86
C GLU A 89 -1.65 11.07 6.45
N ASP A 90 -0.80 11.13 5.42
CA ASP A 90 -1.21 10.95 4.02
C ASP A 90 -1.81 9.56 3.77
N ASN A 91 -1.12 8.50 4.20
CA ASN A 91 -1.62 7.13 4.01
C ASN A 91 -2.84 6.83 4.88
N TYR A 92 -2.89 7.35 6.11
CA TYR A 92 -4.00 7.13 7.02
C TYR A 92 -5.28 7.79 6.50
N GLY A 93 -5.21 9.06 6.06
CA GLY A 93 -6.35 9.75 5.45
C GLY A 93 -6.91 9.01 4.24
N LEU A 94 -6.04 8.50 3.36
CA LEU A 94 -6.45 7.73 2.18
C LEU A 94 -7.09 6.37 2.55
N ILE A 95 -6.54 5.65 3.53
CA ILE A 95 -7.10 4.37 3.99
C ILE A 95 -8.46 4.58 4.66
N LEU A 96 -8.60 5.58 5.52
CA LEU A 96 -9.89 5.93 6.13
C LEU A 96 -10.96 6.20 5.07
N PHE A 97 -10.61 6.96 4.02
CA PHE A 97 -11.52 7.23 2.92
C PHE A 97 -11.92 5.96 2.16
N GLN A 98 -10.95 5.09 1.83
CA GLN A 98 -11.19 3.81 1.15
C GLN A 98 -12.07 2.87 1.99
N ASN A 99 -11.94 2.92 3.31
CA ASN A 99 -12.73 2.13 4.26
C ASN A 99 -14.10 2.78 4.58
N GLY A 100 -14.47 3.86 3.88
CA GLY A 100 -15.75 4.54 4.06
C GLY A 100 -15.85 5.45 5.29
N LYS A 101 -14.76 5.62 6.06
CA LYS A 101 -14.67 6.50 7.23
C LYS A 101 -14.40 7.95 6.80
N ARG A 102 -15.22 8.48 5.90
CA ARG A 102 -14.94 9.73 5.17
C ARG A 102 -14.88 10.97 6.06
N ALA A 103 -15.73 11.05 7.09
CA ALA A 103 -15.70 12.13 8.07
C ALA A 103 -14.39 12.16 8.86
N GLU A 104 -13.86 10.99 9.25
CA GLU A 104 -12.57 10.89 9.93
C GLU A 104 -11.40 11.19 8.97
N ALA A 105 -11.52 10.74 7.71
CA ALA A 105 -10.52 10.99 6.68
C ALA A 105 -10.32 12.49 6.41
N ALA A 106 -11.41 13.27 6.44
CA ALA A 106 -11.41 14.68 6.06
C ALA A 106 -10.28 15.46 6.72
N ARG A 107 -10.14 15.41 8.05
CA ARG A 107 -9.10 16.18 8.78
C ARG A 107 -7.68 15.81 8.38
N TRP A 108 -7.43 14.56 8.00
CA TRP A 108 -6.10 14.10 7.58
C TRP A 108 -5.82 14.51 6.15
N LEU A 109 -6.80 14.31 5.25
CA LEU A 109 -6.72 14.74 3.87
C LEU A 109 -6.54 16.25 3.75
N GLU A 110 -7.16 17.02 4.63
CA GLU A 110 -6.97 18.48 4.77
C GLU A 110 -5.51 18.85 5.03
N LYS A 111 -4.89 18.25 6.05
CA LYS A 111 -3.47 18.46 6.37
C LYS A 111 -2.55 18.06 5.23
N SER A 112 -2.79 16.88 4.65
CA SER A 112 -2.00 16.35 3.53
C SER A 112 -2.11 17.21 2.27
N ALA A 113 -3.33 17.65 1.93
CA ALA A 113 -3.57 18.52 0.77
C ALA A 113 -2.93 19.90 0.94
N ALA A 114 -2.93 20.44 2.18
CA ALA A 114 -2.25 21.68 2.51
C ALA A 114 -0.73 21.60 2.30
N ARG A 115 -0.11 20.45 2.59
CA ARG A 115 1.30 20.17 2.30
C ARG A 115 1.61 19.91 0.82
N GLY A 116 0.58 19.81 -0.02
CA GLY A 116 0.77 19.57 -1.45
C GLY A 116 0.67 18.11 -1.90
N GLU A 117 0.25 17.18 -1.04
CA GLU A 117 0.13 15.77 -1.43
C GLU A 117 -1.01 15.60 -2.45
N ALA A 118 -0.65 15.21 -3.67
CA ALA A 118 -1.55 15.26 -4.82
C ALA A 118 -2.73 14.29 -4.72
N ARG A 119 -2.57 13.12 -4.09
CA ARG A 119 -3.65 12.15 -3.91
C ARG A 119 -4.66 12.66 -2.89
N ALA A 120 -4.20 13.29 -1.80
CA ALA A 120 -5.05 13.92 -0.81
C ALA A 120 -5.81 15.11 -1.41
N GLN A 121 -5.15 15.94 -2.22
CA GLN A 121 -5.80 17.01 -2.99
C GLN A 121 -6.90 16.47 -3.90
N PHE A 122 -6.62 15.38 -4.64
CA PHE A 122 -7.60 14.72 -5.50
C PHE A 122 -8.81 14.24 -4.69
N VAL A 123 -8.59 13.47 -3.62
CA VAL A 123 -9.66 12.88 -2.81
C VAL A 123 -10.49 13.97 -2.12
N LEU A 124 -9.83 14.93 -1.45
CA LEU A 124 -10.53 16.03 -0.79
C LEU A 124 -11.28 16.91 -1.80
N GLY A 125 -10.71 17.16 -2.97
CA GLY A 125 -11.37 17.86 -4.06
C GLY A 125 -12.65 17.16 -4.51
N THR A 126 -12.62 15.84 -4.68
CA THR A 126 -13.82 15.04 -4.98
C THR A 126 -14.85 15.09 -3.84
N MET A 127 -14.42 15.02 -2.57
CA MET A 127 -15.32 15.12 -1.42
C MET A 127 -16.06 16.46 -1.39
N LEU A 128 -15.34 17.57 -1.57
CA LEU A 128 -15.90 18.92 -1.60
C LEU A 128 -16.79 19.15 -2.83
N PHE A 129 -16.48 18.54 -3.97
CA PHE A 129 -17.32 18.64 -5.16
C PHE A 129 -18.70 17.98 -4.94
N ASN A 130 -18.70 16.81 -4.31
CA ASN A 130 -19.89 16.00 -4.08
C ASN A 130 -20.67 16.37 -2.81
N GLY A 131 -20.02 17.02 -1.84
CA GLY A 131 -20.58 17.24 -0.50
C GLY A 131 -20.53 15.97 0.36
N ASP A 132 -19.48 15.18 0.21
CA ASP A 132 -19.34 13.85 0.83
C ASP A 132 -18.58 13.94 2.16
N ALA A 133 -19.32 13.86 3.27
CA ALA A 133 -18.85 14.06 4.65
C ALA A 133 -18.22 15.43 4.95
N VAL A 134 -18.16 16.32 3.97
CA VAL A 134 -17.79 17.73 4.08
C VAL A 134 -18.79 18.58 3.29
N PRO A 135 -19.06 19.83 3.68
CA PRO A 135 -19.92 20.72 2.89
C PRO A 135 -19.39 20.89 1.47
N LYS A 136 -20.33 21.02 0.53
CA LYS A 136 -19.98 21.26 -0.86
C LYS A 136 -19.29 22.62 -1.03
N ASP A 137 -18.12 22.61 -1.65
CA ASP A 137 -17.35 23.82 -1.98
C ASP A 137 -16.67 23.63 -3.34
N TRP A 138 -17.33 24.12 -4.38
CA TRP A 138 -16.87 23.94 -5.76
C TRP A 138 -15.61 24.70 -6.10
N ARG A 139 -15.42 25.90 -5.55
CA ARG A 139 -14.19 26.68 -5.81
C ARG A 139 -12.99 25.97 -5.23
N ARG A 140 -13.11 25.52 -3.98
CA ARG A 140 -12.05 24.80 -3.30
C ARG A 140 -11.80 23.43 -3.91
N ALA A 141 -12.87 22.71 -4.27
CA ALA A 141 -12.75 21.45 -5.00
C ALA A 141 -11.95 21.62 -6.30
N TYR A 142 -12.30 22.63 -7.11
CA TYR A 142 -11.63 22.88 -8.38
C TYR A 142 -10.18 23.32 -8.20
N ALA A 143 -9.89 24.13 -7.17
CA ALA A 143 -8.54 24.55 -6.84
C ALA A 143 -7.64 23.36 -6.45
N LEU A 144 -8.14 22.47 -5.59
CA LEU A 144 -7.43 21.26 -5.19
C LEU A 144 -7.24 20.30 -6.37
N MET A 145 -8.27 20.11 -7.19
CA MET A 145 -8.18 19.25 -8.38
C MET A 145 -7.18 19.80 -9.41
N THR A 146 -7.12 21.13 -9.58
CA THR A 146 -6.12 21.80 -10.43
C THR A 146 -4.71 21.48 -9.95
N ARG A 147 -4.44 21.62 -8.64
CA ARG A 147 -3.13 21.28 -8.08
C ARG A 147 -2.79 19.80 -8.23
N ALA A 148 -3.76 18.91 -7.98
CA ALA A 148 -3.58 17.48 -8.15
C ALA A 148 -3.20 17.12 -9.61
N SER A 149 -3.80 17.81 -10.59
CA SER A 149 -3.56 17.54 -12.02
C SER A 149 -2.14 17.82 -12.50
N ALA A 150 -1.35 18.59 -11.76
CA ALA A 150 0.05 18.81 -12.06
C ALA A 150 0.89 17.52 -12.02
N THR A 151 0.48 16.52 -11.22
CA THR A 151 1.21 15.25 -11.06
C THR A 151 0.34 14.00 -11.24
N LEU A 152 -0.99 14.14 -11.22
CA LEU A 152 -1.95 13.04 -11.39
C LEU A 152 -2.76 13.21 -12.68
N PRO A 153 -2.46 12.44 -13.74
CA PRO A 153 -3.20 12.53 -15.01
C PRO A 153 -4.72 12.32 -14.86
N GLN A 154 -5.14 11.45 -13.94
CA GLN A 154 -6.56 11.21 -13.65
C GLN A 154 -7.30 12.44 -13.14
N ALA A 155 -6.61 13.36 -12.45
CA ALA A 155 -7.21 14.60 -11.95
C ALA A 155 -7.58 15.56 -13.09
N ALA A 156 -6.83 15.54 -14.20
CA ALA A 156 -7.15 16.32 -15.39
C ALA A 156 -8.48 15.87 -16.02
N GLY A 157 -8.74 14.56 -16.05
CA GLY A 157 -10.04 14.02 -16.49
C GLY A 157 -11.19 14.48 -15.59
N THR A 158 -10.97 14.55 -14.27
CA THR A 158 -11.99 15.06 -13.33
C THR A 158 -12.25 16.56 -13.51
N LEU A 159 -11.23 17.38 -13.83
CA LEU A 159 -11.45 18.80 -14.12
C LEU A 159 -12.41 19.03 -15.28
N ALA A 160 -12.28 18.23 -16.36
CA ALA A 160 -13.16 18.34 -17.51
C ALA A 160 -14.63 18.03 -17.16
N GLU A 161 -14.86 17.14 -16.19
CA GLU A 161 -16.21 16.90 -15.65
C GLU A 161 -16.68 18.07 -14.79
N MET A 162 -15.83 18.58 -13.91
CA MET A 162 -16.14 19.73 -13.07
C MET A 162 -16.47 20.98 -13.88
N ASP A 163 -15.82 21.19 -15.03
CA ASP A 163 -16.08 22.30 -15.96
C ASP A 163 -17.53 22.34 -16.48
N ARG A 164 -18.22 21.19 -16.51
CA ARG A 164 -19.63 21.09 -16.91
C ARG A 164 -20.60 21.54 -15.82
N HIS A 165 -20.13 21.57 -14.57
CA HIS A 165 -20.96 21.87 -13.39
C HIS A 165 -20.61 23.21 -12.73
N ILE A 166 -19.35 23.64 -12.82
CA ILE A 166 -18.85 24.82 -12.11
C ILE A 166 -18.83 26.02 -13.06
N PRO A 167 -19.57 27.10 -12.74
CA PRO A 167 -19.57 28.32 -13.55
C PRO A 167 -18.16 28.88 -13.77
N LEU A 168 -17.95 29.50 -14.94
CA LEU A 168 -16.64 30.06 -15.32
C LEU A 168 -16.05 31.04 -14.27
N PRO A 169 -16.82 31.97 -13.67
CA PRO A 169 -16.29 32.87 -12.65
C PRO A 169 -15.75 32.13 -11.42
N ASP A 170 -16.41 31.04 -11.02
CA ASP A 170 -15.98 30.23 -9.88
C ASP A 170 -14.69 29.46 -10.19
N ARG A 171 -14.56 28.95 -11.43
CA ARG A 171 -13.32 28.30 -11.90
C ARG A 171 -12.16 29.29 -11.94
N GLN A 172 -12.36 30.50 -12.44
CA GLN A 172 -11.33 31.54 -12.45
C GLN A 172 -10.87 31.90 -11.03
N ALA A 173 -11.81 32.06 -10.09
CA ALA A 173 -11.48 32.28 -8.69
C ALA A 173 -10.73 31.08 -8.07
N ALA A 174 -11.12 29.86 -8.40
CA ALA A 174 -10.45 28.65 -7.96
C ALA A 174 -9.01 28.53 -8.45
N LEU A 175 -8.71 28.99 -9.68
CA LEU A 175 -7.33 28.99 -10.21
C LEU A 175 -6.42 29.96 -9.44
N VAL A 176 -6.95 31.11 -8.99
CA VAL A 176 -6.21 32.02 -8.08
C VAL A 176 -5.94 31.32 -6.75
N MET A 177 -6.96 30.70 -6.17
CA MET A 177 -6.83 29.93 -4.92
C MET A 177 -5.81 28.79 -5.04
N ALA A 178 -5.76 28.08 -6.18
CA ALA A 178 -4.79 27.01 -6.42
C ALA A 178 -3.34 27.52 -6.31
N ARG A 179 -3.04 28.69 -6.90
CA ARG A 179 -1.72 29.33 -6.82
C ARG A 179 -1.38 29.76 -5.40
N GLU A 180 -2.35 30.27 -4.64
CA GLU A 180 -2.13 30.60 -3.23
C GLU A 180 -1.78 29.37 -2.40
N TYR A 181 -2.49 28.26 -2.60
CA TYR A 181 -2.18 27.04 -1.87
C TYR A 181 -0.80 26.48 -2.24
N GLU A 182 -0.38 26.62 -3.51
CA GLU A 182 0.98 26.26 -3.93
C GLU A 182 2.05 27.11 -3.22
N ALA A 183 1.86 28.43 -3.19
CA ALA A 183 2.76 29.35 -2.49
C ALA A 183 2.82 29.06 -0.97
N ARG A 184 1.71 28.66 -0.35
CA ARG A 184 1.67 28.27 1.07
C ARG A 184 2.39 26.93 1.31
N ALA A 185 2.15 25.93 0.46
CA ALA A 185 2.79 24.62 0.57
C ALA A 185 4.32 24.71 0.43
N GLY A 186 4.83 25.54 -0.49
CA GLY A 186 6.26 25.75 -0.67
C GLY A 186 6.97 26.43 0.51
N ARG A 187 6.21 27.04 1.44
CA ARG A 187 6.74 27.64 2.68
C ARG A 187 6.70 26.71 3.88
N MET A 188 5.99 25.58 3.79
CA MET A 188 5.93 24.62 4.90
C MET A 188 7.24 23.84 4.96
N PRO A 189 7.81 23.63 6.16
CA PRO A 189 8.94 22.73 6.33
C PRO A 189 8.51 21.35 5.84
N THR A 190 9.09 20.91 4.72
CA THR A 190 8.97 19.52 4.32
C THR A 190 9.96 18.73 5.17
N ALA A 191 9.47 17.75 5.93
CA ALA A 191 10.36 16.72 6.46
C ALA A 191 11.14 16.17 5.26
N PRO A 192 12.47 15.99 5.35
CA PRO A 192 13.23 15.42 4.26
C PRO A 192 12.53 14.14 3.88
N ALA A 193 12.09 14.05 2.61
CA ALA A 193 11.59 12.80 2.10
C ALA A 193 12.72 11.81 2.37
N VAL A 194 12.48 10.82 3.26
CA VAL A 194 13.21 9.58 3.15
C VAL A 194 12.80 9.09 1.78
N GLN A 195 13.61 9.45 0.79
CA GLN A 195 13.49 8.99 -0.57
C GLN A 195 13.86 7.52 -0.51
N THR A 196 12.96 6.68 0.01
CA THR A 196 12.82 5.37 -0.56
C THR A 196 12.31 5.63 -1.96
N ALA A 197 13.25 5.83 -2.89
CA ALA A 197 13.00 5.77 -4.31
C ALA A 197 12.47 4.37 -4.59
N VAL A 198 11.17 4.18 -4.36
CA VAL A 198 10.41 3.08 -4.95
C VAL A 198 9.72 3.72 -6.14
N THR A 199 10.52 4.00 -7.15
CA THR A 199 10.02 3.95 -8.52
C THR A 199 9.31 2.61 -8.64
N THR A 200 8.00 2.64 -8.89
CA THR A 200 7.39 1.55 -9.65
C THR A 200 8.28 1.37 -10.87
N PRO A 201 8.90 0.19 -11.08
CA PRO A 201 9.62 -0.03 -12.33
C PRO A 201 8.63 0.24 -13.47
N PRO A 202 9.01 1.00 -14.51
CA PRO A 202 8.17 1.05 -15.69
C PRO A 202 7.97 -0.38 -16.15
N VAL A 203 6.73 -0.73 -16.48
CA VAL A 203 6.44 -1.93 -17.25
C VAL A 203 7.32 -1.84 -18.49
N ARG A 204 8.42 -2.59 -18.54
CA ARG A 204 9.18 -2.78 -19.78
C ARG A 204 8.22 -3.46 -20.73
N THR A 205 7.68 -2.69 -21.66
CA THR A 205 7.23 -3.23 -22.94
C THR A 205 8.46 -3.87 -23.56
N SER A 206 8.55 -5.20 -23.48
CA SER A 206 9.57 -5.97 -24.21
C SER A 206 9.51 -5.60 -25.69
N PRO A 207 10.60 -5.15 -26.32
CA PRO A 207 10.65 -5.09 -27.77
C PRO A 207 10.67 -6.53 -28.30
N SER A 208 9.88 -6.77 -29.34
CA SER A 208 9.86 -7.99 -30.12
C SER A 208 11.28 -8.32 -30.63
N VAL A 209 11.87 -9.42 -30.15
CA VAL A 209 13.17 -9.89 -30.63
C VAL A 209 12.96 -10.78 -31.83
N LYS A 210 13.41 -10.29 -33.00
CA LYS A 210 13.60 -11.06 -34.23
C LYS A 210 14.76 -12.05 -34.01
N ALA A 211 14.56 -13.28 -34.48
CA ALA A 211 15.46 -14.41 -34.30
C ALA A 211 16.89 -14.15 -34.81
N ALA A 212 17.89 -14.56 -34.01
CA ALA A 212 19.27 -14.77 -34.44
C ALA A 212 19.85 -16.04 -33.77
N ALA A 213 20.62 -16.79 -34.56
CA ALA A 213 21.14 -18.14 -34.31
C ALA A 213 22.26 -18.21 -33.24
N PRO A 214 22.67 -19.41 -32.79
CA PRO A 214 23.22 -19.62 -31.45
C PRO A 214 24.73 -19.43 -31.37
N VAL A 215 25.21 -18.85 -30.27
CA VAL A 215 26.61 -18.92 -29.85
C VAL A 215 26.68 -19.80 -28.61
N ARG A 216 27.46 -20.88 -28.68
CA ARG A 216 27.81 -21.76 -27.56
C ARG A 216 28.53 -20.96 -26.48
N ALA A 217 28.06 -21.03 -25.25
CA ALA A 217 28.79 -20.59 -24.07
C ALA A 217 28.62 -21.61 -22.94
N ALA A 218 29.71 -21.77 -22.20
CA ALA A 218 30.04 -22.84 -21.27
C ALA A 218 29.11 -22.95 -20.05
N ALA A 219 29.12 -24.15 -19.46
CA ALA A 219 28.38 -24.53 -18.28
C ALA A 219 28.74 -23.68 -17.04
N GLY A 220 27.76 -22.95 -16.52
CA GLY A 220 27.72 -22.42 -15.16
C GLY A 220 26.66 -23.17 -14.33
N PRO A 221 26.78 -23.20 -12.99
CA PRO A 221 26.07 -24.14 -12.14
C PRO A 221 24.55 -23.90 -12.14
N VAL A 222 23.81 -25.01 -12.19
CA VAL A 222 22.35 -25.06 -12.18
C VAL A 222 21.83 -24.41 -10.89
N ARG A 223 21.13 -23.29 -11.03
CA ARG A 223 20.33 -22.69 -9.94
C ARG A 223 19.16 -23.64 -9.67
N THR A 224 19.24 -24.40 -8.58
CA THR A 224 18.14 -25.21 -8.08
C THR A 224 16.97 -24.30 -7.74
N VAL A 225 15.87 -24.43 -8.50
CA VAL A 225 14.57 -23.85 -8.16
C VAL A 225 14.14 -24.54 -6.87
N ALA A 226 14.11 -23.78 -5.77
CA ALA A 226 13.58 -24.24 -4.49
C ALA A 226 12.19 -24.84 -4.71
N ALA A 227 11.97 -26.05 -4.18
CA ALA A 227 10.70 -26.75 -4.27
C ALA A 227 9.55 -25.88 -3.71
N PRO A 228 8.34 -25.94 -4.30
CA PRO A 228 7.21 -25.17 -3.79
C PRO A 228 6.91 -25.59 -2.35
N VAL A 229 6.99 -24.63 -1.42
CA VAL A 229 6.53 -24.80 -0.04
C VAL A 229 5.05 -25.18 -0.10
N ARG A 230 4.73 -26.38 0.40
CA ARG A 230 3.35 -26.83 0.58
C ARG A 230 2.87 -26.30 1.92
N ASP A 231 2.11 -25.21 1.90
CA ASP A 231 1.59 -24.54 3.10
C ASP A 231 0.08 -24.79 3.35
N GLY A 232 -0.51 -25.73 2.60
CA GLY A 232 -1.80 -26.41 2.92
C GLY A 232 -3.08 -25.57 2.79
N ASP A 233 -4.17 -26.23 2.41
CA ASP A 233 -5.58 -25.77 2.42
C ASP A 233 -5.92 -24.44 1.74
N TRP A 234 -5.25 -24.17 0.61
CA TRP A 234 -5.58 -23.02 -0.22
C TRP A 234 -6.74 -23.27 -1.17
N ARG A 235 -7.58 -22.25 -1.30
CA ARG A 235 -8.62 -22.14 -2.33
C ARG A 235 -8.56 -20.76 -2.97
N VAL A 236 -9.30 -20.59 -4.06
CA VAL A 236 -9.56 -19.27 -4.64
C VAL A 236 -11.04 -18.97 -4.60
N GLN A 237 -11.42 -17.79 -4.12
CA GLN A 237 -12.80 -17.33 -4.10
C GLN A 237 -13.08 -16.53 -5.37
N LEU A 238 -14.04 -17.01 -6.18
CA LEU A 238 -14.44 -16.38 -7.44
C LEU A 238 -15.54 -15.32 -7.27
N GLY A 239 -16.24 -15.36 -6.14
CA GLY A 239 -17.30 -14.41 -5.85
C GLY A 239 -18.16 -14.80 -4.65
N ALA A 240 -19.03 -13.87 -4.28
CA ALA A 240 -20.00 -14.03 -3.20
C ALA A 240 -21.38 -13.63 -3.73
N PHE A 241 -22.31 -14.57 -3.74
CA PHE A 241 -23.59 -14.46 -4.45
C PHE A 241 -24.75 -14.52 -3.47
N ARG A 242 -25.74 -13.64 -3.61
CA ARG A 242 -27.00 -13.76 -2.85
C ARG A 242 -27.83 -14.97 -3.26
N ASP A 243 -27.71 -15.39 -4.53
CA ASP A 243 -28.38 -16.57 -5.07
C ASP A 243 -27.36 -17.70 -5.35
N PRO A 244 -27.50 -18.88 -4.71
CA PRO A 244 -26.67 -20.05 -4.98
C PRO A 244 -26.69 -20.53 -6.45
N GLY A 245 -27.78 -20.27 -7.19
CA GLY A 245 -27.90 -20.57 -8.62
C GLY A 245 -26.90 -19.80 -9.48
N ASN A 246 -26.68 -18.52 -9.17
CA ASN A 246 -25.70 -17.68 -9.86
C ASN A 246 -24.25 -18.15 -9.61
N ALA A 247 -23.96 -18.61 -8.38
CA ALA A 247 -22.68 -19.22 -8.07
C ALA A 247 -22.42 -20.49 -8.92
N ARG A 248 -23.43 -21.37 -9.03
CA ARG A 248 -23.33 -22.58 -9.86
C ARG A 248 -23.21 -22.26 -11.35
N GLY A 249 -23.94 -21.25 -11.82
CA GLY A 249 -23.86 -20.75 -13.19
C GLY A 249 -22.46 -20.25 -13.55
N LEU A 250 -21.84 -19.44 -12.67
CA LEU A 250 -20.46 -18.98 -12.86
C LEU A 250 -19.49 -20.15 -12.92
N TRP A 251 -19.62 -21.14 -12.03
CA TRP A 251 -18.75 -22.33 -12.06
C TRP A 251 -18.86 -23.09 -13.38
N GLY A 252 -20.07 -23.28 -13.93
CA GLY A 252 -20.26 -23.91 -15.24
C GLY A 252 -19.49 -23.22 -16.37
N GLN A 253 -19.37 -21.89 -16.33
CA GLN A 253 -18.68 -21.11 -17.36
C GLN A 253 -17.15 -21.14 -17.24
N VAL A 254 -16.61 -21.32 -16.03
CA VAL A 254 -15.18 -21.16 -15.75
C VAL A 254 -14.48 -22.46 -15.37
N SER A 255 -15.21 -23.54 -15.06
CA SER A 255 -14.66 -24.83 -14.57
C SER A 255 -13.58 -25.41 -15.48
N ALA A 256 -13.72 -25.28 -16.81
CA ALA A 256 -12.73 -25.73 -17.78
C ALA A 256 -11.35 -25.07 -17.61
N ARG A 257 -11.29 -23.86 -17.02
CA ARG A 257 -10.05 -23.12 -16.72
C ARG A 257 -9.38 -23.59 -15.43
N PHE A 258 -10.03 -24.46 -14.68
CA PHE A 258 -9.62 -24.97 -13.38
C PHE A 258 -9.44 -26.50 -13.41
N ALA A 259 -8.60 -26.97 -14.33
CA ALA A 259 -8.37 -28.40 -14.56
C ALA A 259 -7.99 -29.14 -13.26
N GLY A 260 -8.74 -30.20 -12.94
CA GLY A 260 -8.51 -31.02 -11.75
C GLY A 260 -8.85 -30.35 -10.41
N ARG A 261 -9.57 -29.23 -10.42
CA ARG A 261 -10.05 -28.53 -9.22
C ARG A 261 -11.56 -28.65 -9.08
N GLN A 262 -12.04 -28.55 -7.85
CA GLN A 262 -13.45 -28.67 -7.51
C GLN A 262 -13.98 -27.35 -6.95
N ALA A 263 -15.25 -27.08 -7.23
CA ALA A 263 -15.96 -25.96 -6.62
C ALA A 263 -16.54 -26.33 -5.26
N PHE A 264 -16.55 -25.35 -4.38
CA PHE A 264 -17.11 -25.40 -3.04
C PHE A 264 -18.04 -24.20 -2.85
N TYR A 265 -19.24 -24.48 -2.37
CA TYR A 265 -20.29 -23.49 -2.16
C TYR A 265 -20.50 -23.33 -0.67
N GLU A 266 -19.98 -22.25 -0.10
CA GLU A 266 -20.00 -22.03 1.34
C GLU A 266 -21.05 -20.99 1.70
N ALA A 267 -22.02 -21.42 2.50
CA ALA A 267 -23.02 -20.52 3.06
C ALA A 267 -22.38 -19.64 4.13
N SER A 268 -22.58 -18.32 4.01
CA SER A 268 -22.11 -17.30 4.94
C SER A 268 -23.26 -16.31 5.15
N GLY A 269 -24.21 -16.68 6.02
CA GLY A 269 -25.49 -15.95 6.16
C GLY A 269 -26.33 -16.05 4.89
N ALA A 270 -26.83 -14.91 4.39
CA ALA A 270 -27.62 -14.83 3.16
C ALA A 270 -26.78 -14.87 1.86
N ILE A 271 -25.49 -15.21 1.94
CA ILE A 271 -24.56 -15.16 0.81
C ILE A 271 -23.86 -16.52 0.65
N THR A 272 -23.75 -16.98 -0.59
CA THR A 272 -22.99 -18.17 -0.99
C THR A 272 -21.66 -17.75 -1.59
N LYS A 273 -20.55 -18.14 -0.97
CA LYS A 273 -19.20 -17.93 -1.50
C LYS A 273 -18.84 -19.10 -2.41
N LEU A 274 -18.46 -18.80 -3.65
CA LEU A 274 -17.92 -19.79 -4.58
C LEU A 274 -16.40 -19.83 -4.42
N GLN A 275 -15.88 -20.96 -3.96
CA GLN A 275 -14.46 -21.22 -3.85
C GLN A 275 -14.04 -22.40 -4.72
N VAL A 276 -12.80 -22.42 -5.18
CA VAL A 276 -12.24 -23.49 -6.02
C VAL A 276 -10.92 -23.97 -5.44
N GLY A 277 -10.69 -25.28 -5.42
CA GLY A 277 -9.45 -25.86 -4.88
C GLY A 277 -9.45 -27.39 -4.93
N PRO A 278 -8.53 -28.05 -4.19
CA PRO A 278 -7.47 -27.46 -3.37
C PRO A 278 -6.25 -26.99 -4.19
N TYR A 279 -5.51 -26.04 -3.63
CA TYR A 279 -4.17 -25.64 -4.10
C TYR A 279 -3.13 -25.99 -3.05
N ALA A 280 -1.95 -26.41 -3.49
CA ALA A 280 -0.87 -26.82 -2.59
C ALA A 280 -0.21 -25.63 -1.89
N SER A 281 -0.34 -24.42 -2.46
CA SER A 281 0.13 -23.21 -1.81
C SER A 281 -0.57 -21.91 -2.22
N SER A 282 -0.37 -20.87 -1.41
CA SER A 282 -0.77 -19.48 -1.71
C SER A 282 -0.30 -19.01 -3.08
N GLY A 283 0.94 -19.35 -3.45
CA GLY A 283 1.52 -19.02 -4.75
C GLY A 283 0.81 -19.74 -5.91
N GLU A 284 0.36 -20.98 -5.69
CA GLU A 284 -0.41 -21.72 -6.68
C GLU A 284 -1.82 -21.14 -6.85
N ALA A 285 -2.51 -20.83 -5.74
CA ALA A 285 -3.81 -20.17 -5.75
C ALA A 285 -3.74 -18.78 -6.42
N THR A 286 -2.68 -18.01 -6.16
CA THR A 286 -2.45 -16.70 -6.78
C THR A 286 -2.30 -16.81 -8.30
N ARG A 287 -1.53 -17.79 -8.78
CA ARG A 287 -1.38 -18.04 -10.22
C ARG A 287 -2.69 -18.46 -10.87
N ALA A 288 -3.49 -19.28 -10.17
CA ALA A 288 -4.80 -19.67 -10.66
C ALA A 288 -5.75 -18.46 -10.79
N CYS A 289 -5.72 -17.51 -9.85
CA CYS A 289 -6.50 -16.27 -9.98
C CYS A 289 -6.04 -15.37 -11.13
N ALA A 290 -4.73 -15.27 -11.38
CA ALA A 290 -4.20 -14.46 -12.47
C ALA A 290 -4.64 -14.95 -13.85
N ALA A 291 -4.89 -16.26 -13.99
CA ALA A 291 -5.25 -16.90 -15.26
C ALA A 291 -6.69 -16.69 -15.72
N ILE A 292 -7.59 -16.18 -14.86
CA ILE A 292 -9.04 -16.11 -15.13
C ILE A 292 -9.61 -14.69 -15.28
N ARG A 293 -8.75 -13.71 -15.54
CA ARG A 293 -9.18 -12.33 -15.84
C ARG A 293 -10.15 -12.32 -17.03
N PRO A 294 -11.24 -11.52 -16.97
CA PRO A 294 -11.50 -10.43 -16.01
C PRO A 294 -12.26 -10.83 -14.72
N THR A 295 -12.48 -12.12 -14.46
CA THR A 295 -13.28 -12.57 -13.30
C THR A 295 -12.59 -12.22 -11.98
N THR A 296 -13.32 -11.67 -11.01
CA THR A 296 -12.81 -11.41 -9.65
C THR A 296 -12.37 -12.72 -9.00
N CYS A 297 -11.14 -12.76 -8.47
CA CYS A 297 -10.58 -13.95 -7.85
C CYS A 297 -9.64 -13.57 -6.72
N VAL A 298 -9.84 -14.17 -5.55
CA VAL A 298 -9.02 -13.91 -4.35
C VAL A 298 -8.54 -15.23 -3.75
N PRO A 299 -7.23 -15.45 -3.59
CA PRO A 299 -6.71 -16.60 -2.83
C PRO A 299 -7.16 -16.53 -1.36
N VAL A 300 -7.67 -17.63 -0.83
CA VAL A 300 -8.14 -17.75 0.55
C VAL A 300 -7.59 -19.03 1.17
N ARG A 301 -7.19 -18.96 2.45
CA ARG A 301 -6.79 -20.13 3.24
C ARG A 301 -8.00 -20.64 4.02
N ARG A 302 -8.25 -21.95 3.98
CA ARG A 302 -9.32 -22.61 4.74
C ARG A 302 -8.82 -23.17 6.05
#